data_AF-A0A0B5E2T3-F1
#
_entry.id   AF-A0A0B5E2T3-F1
#
_cell.length_a   1.000
_cell.length_b   1.000
_cell.length_c   1.000
_cell.angle_alpha   90.00
_cell.angle_beta   90.00
_cell.angle_gamma   90.00
#
_symmetry.space_group_name_H-M   'P 1'
#
loop_
_entity.id
_entity.type
_entity.pdbx_description
1 polymer ?
#
loop_
_entity_poly.entity_id
_entity_poly.type
_entity_poly.pdbx_seq_one_letter_code
_entity_poly.pdbx_strand_id
1 'polypeptide(L)'
;MRSDQGNLRPMQLALGLFLVTVTLWAAYSLLSVLIPLRPFSSRGKAARSFGLSVLAILATGIALGLAVSSPQAAGGAGPEPRPARTAAAETADDPPPPCGGGAPGDVVAVTGSHELRAAPGADAPRIRNEKASRALGTDHFHRIDSSTTVRRLCRQDEWTEVRIVTPDWLSDVGGWVPTAALRQIGRTEDDDRLYVEEDFHWDTDTAPFKPQVVTVVNRIARENRNCREIDTASVAKSPSRSGPGDPVFFVTCGSGMEAFNIWFRPSDADGAEGFAAKAPLAKGAAVAACEAAARRAAVHPSTVDFSRILDLAYIPHASGRARVVSTFTARTALNLELTYRIDCLFDGPELIETHIAERLE
;
A
#
# COMPACT_ATOMS: atom_id res chain seq x y z
N MET A 1 39.30 -32.48 -16.26
CA MET A 1 38.05 -33.27 -16.37
C MET A 1 37.41 -33.42 -14.99
N ARG A 2 36.48 -32.53 -14.64
CA ARG A 2 35.35 -32.77 -13.73
C ARG A 2 34.28 -31.74 -14.11
N SER A 3 33.04 -32.21 -14.19
CA SER A 3 31.95 -31.69 -15.02
C SER A 3 31.30 -30.42 -14.44
N ASP A 4 31.21 -29.37 -15.27
CA ASP A 4 30.50 -28.11 -14.99
C ASP A 4 29.05 -28.19 -15.50
N GLN A 5 28.28 -29.15 -14.99
CA GLN A 5 26.88 -29.42 -15.38
C GLN A 5 25.84 -29.05 -14.31
N GLY A 6 26.21 -28.29 -13.27
CA GLY A 6 25.36 -28.03 -12.11
C GLY A 6 24.22 -27.01 -12.30
N ASN A 7 24.39 -25.99 -13.17
CA ASN A 7 23.50 -24.81 -13.18
C ASN A 7 22.52 -24.71 -14.36
N LEU A 8 22.60 -25.59 -15.36
CA LEU A 8 21.70 -25.56 -16.52
C LEU A 8 20.33 -26.21 -16.24
N ARG A 9 20.27 -27.20 -15.35
CA ARG A 9 19.04 -27.94 -15.02
C ARG A 9 17.95 -27.12 -14.30
N PRO A 10 18.24 -26.27 -13.29
CA PRO A 10 17.19 -25.52 -12.61
C PRO A 10 16.54 -24.46 -13.50
N MET A 11 17.30 -23.83 -14.40
CA MET A 11 16.77 -22.82 -15.31
C MET A 11 15.87 -23.44 -16.40
N GLN A 12 16.24 -24.61 -16.92
CA GLN A 12 15.41 -25.37 -17.88
C GLN A 12 14.11 -25.88 -17.24
N LEU A 13 14.16 -26.32 -15.98
CA LEU A 13 12.97 -26.74 -15.23
C LEU A 13 12.03 -25.55 -14.95
N ALA A 14 12.57 -24.40 -14.54
CA ALA A 14 11.78 -23.19 -14.30
C ALA A 14 11.10 -22.68 -15.58
N LEU A 15 11.83 -22.69 -16.70
CA LEU A 15 11.29 -22.28 -17.99
C LEU A 15 10.23 -23.26 -18.50
N GLY A 16 10.42 -24.56 -18.31
CA GLY A 16 9.43 -25.58 -18.62
C GLY A 16 8.13 -25.42 -17.81
N LEU A 17 8.24 -25.15 -16.51
CA LEU A 17 7.09 -24.91 -15.64
C LEU A 17 6.33 -23.63 -16.01
N PHE A 18 7.05 -22.57 -16.37
CA PHE A 18 6.48 -21.33 -16.88
C PHE A 18 5.70 -21.57 -18.19
N LEU A 19 6.26 -22.33 -19.12
CA LEU A 19 5.63 -22.60 -20.40
C LEU A 19 4.35 -23.44 -20.24
N VAL A 20 4.37 -24.43 -19.33
CA VAL A 20 3.18 -25.22 -18.97
C VAL A 20 2.08 -24.35 -18.35
N THR A 21 2.43 -23.47 -17.41
CA THR A 21 1.45 -22.58 -16.74
C THR A 21 0.84 -21.57 -17.71
N VAL A 22 1.63 -20.94 -18.58
CA VAL A 22 1.10 -20.02 -19.61
C VAL A 22 0.22 -20.75 -20.62
N THR A 23 0.56 -21.98 -20.99
CA THR A 23 -0.24 -22.79 -21.93
C THR A 23 -1.58 -23.20 -21.31
N LEU A 24 -1.57 -23.65 -20.05
CA LEU A 24 -2.80 -23.96 -19.31
C LEU A 24 -3.69 -22.71 -19.14
N TRP A 25 -3.09 -21.56 -18.87
CA TRP A 25 -3.80 -20.28 -18.77
C TRP A 25 -4.39 -19.83 -20.12
N ALA A 26 -3.67 -20.04 -21.23
CA ALA A 26 -4.16 -19.78 -22.58
C ALA A 26 -5.36 -20.68 -22.93
N ALA A 27 -5.27 -21.98 -22.66
CA ALA A 27 -6.36 -22.94 -22.86
C ALA A 27 -7.60 -22.57 -22.02
N TYR A 28 -7.38 -22.20 -20.76
CA TYR A 28 -8.44 -21.74 -19.86
C TYR A 28 -9.09 -20.43 -20.35
N SER A 29 -8.29 -19.48 -20.83
CA SER A 29 -8.78 -18.22 -21.41
C SER A 29 -9.61 -18.47 -22.68
N LEU A 30 -9.20 -19.43 -23.53
CA LEU A 30 -9.93 -19.82 -24.73
C LEU A 30 -11.27 -20.49 -24.38
N LEU A 31 -11.28 -21.40 -23.41
CA LEU A 31 -12.52 -22.02 -22.90
C LEU A 31 -13.47 -20.96 -22.34
N SER A 32 -12.92 -19.94 -21.68
CA SER A 32 -13.67 -18.82 -21.11
C SER A 32 -14.31 -17.88 -22.14
N VAL A 33 -13.88 -17.93 -23.42
CA VAL A 33 -14.55 -17.23 -24.53
C VAL A 33 -15.84 -17.94 -24.92
N LEU A 34 -15.86 -19.27 -24.87
CA LEU A 34 -17.02 -20.11 -25.21
C LEU A 34 -18.02 -20.16 -24.05
N ILE A 35 -17.53 -20.36 -22.83
CA ILE A 35 -18.32 -20.48 -21.60
C ILE A 35 -17.78 -19.48 -20.58
N PRO A 36 -18.53 -18.45 -20.17
CA PRO A 36 -18.02 -17.43 -19.25
C PRO A 36 -17.78 -18.03 -17.85
N LEU A 37 -16.51 -18.30 -17.54
CA LEU A 37 -16.04 -18.81 -16.25
C LEU A 37 -15.28 -17.71 -15.49
N ARG A 38 -15.43 -17.68 -14.16
CA ARG A 38 -14.68 -16.73 -13.30
C ARG A 38 -13.18 -17.06 -13.34
N PRO A 39 -12.29 -16.08 -13.59
CA PRO A 39 -12.47 -14.66 -13.27
C PRO A 39 -12.93 -13.75 -14.43
N PHE A 40 -13.19 -14.29 -15.63
CA PHE A 40 -13.55 -13.45 -16.78
C PHE A 40 -15.05 -13.14 -16.81
N SER A 41 -15.42 -11.93 -16.39
CA SER A 41 -16.82 -11.46 -16.41
C SER A 41 -17.34 -11.09 -17.80
N SER A 42 -16.49 -11.09 -18.84
CA SER A 42 -16.92 -10.85 -20.22
C SER A 42 -16.02 -11.56 -21.24
N ARG A 43 -16.62 -11.96 -22.39
CA ARG A 43 -15.91 -12.62 -23.50
C ARG A 43 -14.75 -11.77 -24.06
N GLY A 44 -14.88 -10.45 -24.03
CA GLY A 44 -13.83 -9.52 -24.46
C GLY A 44 -12.59 -9.55 -23.57
N LYS A 45 -12.76 -9.75 -22.25
CA LYS A 45 -11.62 -9.90 -21.32
C LYS A 45 -10.91 -11.23 -21.51
N ALA A 46 -11.66 -12.31 -21.73
CA ALA A 46 -11.12 -13.64 -22.03
C ALA A 46 -10.31 -13.64 -23.35
N ALA A 47 -10.82 -13.00 -24.40
CA ALA A 47 -10.13 -12.89 -25.68
C ALA A 47 -8.82 -12.08 -25.61
N ARG A 48 -8.79 -10.98 -24.83
CA ARG A 48 -7.56 -10.20 -24.59
C ARG A 48 -6.53 -11.00 -23.78
N SER A 49 -6.98 -11.74 -22.76
CA SER A 49 -6.12 -12.64 -21.97
C SER A 49 -5.50 -13.75 -22.83
N PHE A 50 -6.31 -14.36 -23.71
CA PHE A 50 -5.83 -15.35 -24.66
C PHE A 50 -4.77 -14.77 -25.61
N GLY A 51 -5.04 -13.59 -26.20
CA GLY A 51 -4.09 -12.92 -27.10
C GLY A 51 -2.73 -12.62 -26.44
N LEU A 52 -2.72 -12.13 -25.20
CA LEU A 52 -1.49 -11.89 -24.44
C LEU A 52 -0.73 -13.18 -24.12
N SER A 53 -1.45 -14.27 -23.83
CA SER A 53 -0.82 -15.57 -23.52
C SER A 53 -0.17 -16.19 -24.75
N VAL A 54 -0.80 -16.07 -25.92
CA VAL A 54 -0.22 -16.51 -27.20
C VAL A 54 1.05 -15.72 -27.55
N LEU A 55 1.04 -14.40 -27.36
CA LEU A 55 2.23 -13.55 -27.57
C LEU A 55 3.39 -13.95 -26.64
N ALA A 56 3.11 -14.26 -25.38
CA ALA A 56 4.12 -14.72 -24.43
C ALA A 56 4.75 -16.08 -24.82
N ILE A 57 3.92 -17.02 -25.32
CA ILE A 57 4.40 -18.32 -25.82
C ILE A 57 5.30 -18.12 -27.06
N LEU A 58 4.88 -17.28 -28.00
CA LEU A 58 5.64 -16.99 -29.22
C LEU A 58 6.99 -16.31 -28.92
N ALA A 59 7.01 -15.31 -28.04
CA ALA A 59 8.24 -14.63 -27.63
C ALA A 59 9.24 -15.59 -26.96
N THR A 60 8.73 -16.50 -26.12
CA THR A 60 9.56 -17.51 -25.45
C THR A 60 10.11 -18.55 -26.43
N GLY A 61 9.30 -18.97 -27.42
CA GLY A 61 9.75 -19.88 -28.49
C GLY A 61 10.84 -19.29 -29.38
N ILE A 62 10.76 -17.99 -29.70
CA ILE A 62 11.80 -17.27 -30.47
C ILE A 62 13.10 -17.18 -29.67
N ALA A 63 13.03 -16.91 -28.36
CA ALA A 63 14.20 -16.84 -27.49
C ALA A 63 14.93 -18.19 -27.36
N LEU A 64 14.19 -19.32 -27.31
CA LEU A 64 14.79 -20.65 -27.35
C LEU A 64 15.41 -21.01 -28.70
N GLY A 65 14.81 -20.56 -29.81
CA GLY A 65 15.32 -20.81 -31.16
C GLY A 65 16.68 -20.14 -31.44
N LEU A 66 16.92 -18.96 -30.84
CA LEU A 66 18.16 -18.22 -31.01
C LEU A 66 19.31 -18.72 -30.10
N ALA A 67 19.00 -19.48 -29.04
CA ALA A 67 20.01 -20.01 -28.11
C ALA A 67 20.73 -21.28 -28.62
N VAL A 68 20.29 -21.87 -29.74
CA VAL A 68 20.82 -23.15 -30.28
C VAL A 68 21.77 -22.94 -31.46
N SER A 69 22.10 -21.70 -31.84
CA SER A 69 22.93 -21.45 -33.03
C SER A 69 24.01 -20.39 -32.78
N SER A 70 25.13 -20.79 -32.17
CA SER A 70 26.43 -20.20 -32.52
C SER A 70 27.60 -21.16 -32.28
N PRO A 71 28.51 -21.32 -33.26
CA PRO A 71 29.69 -22.17 -33.15
C PRO A 71 30.85 -21.50 -32.41
N GLN A 72 31.68 -22.36 -31.85
CA GLN A 72 32.89 -22.11 -31.09
C GLN A 72 34.03 -21.60 -32.00
N ALA A 73 34.77 -20.57 -31.56
CA ALA A 73 36.09 -20.23 -32.09
C ALA A 73 37.04 -19.84 -30.95
N ALA A 74 38.31 -20.18 -31.14
CA ALA A 74 39.25 -20.60 -30.11
C ALA A 74 40.29 -19.53 -29.71
N GLY A 75 40.83 -19.72 -28.50
CA GLY A 75 42.28 -19.80 -28.27
C GLY A 75 43.08 -18.50 -28.14
N GLY A 76 43.51 -18.21 -26.90
CA GLY A 76 44.59 -17.26 -26.64
C GLY A 76 44.96 -17.24 -25.15
N ALA A 77 45.87 -18.11 -24.75
CA ALA A 77 46.45 -18.14 -23.40
C ALA A 77 47.51 -17.03 -23.23
N GLY A 78 47.48 -16.34 -22.09
CA GLY A 78 48.52 -15.43 -21.61
C GLY A 78 48.32 -15.17 -20.12
N PRO A 79 49.40 -15.08 -19.32
CA PRO A 79 49.36 -15.40 -17.89
C PRO A 79 48.82 -14.27 -17.02
N GLU A 80 48.24 -14.68 -15.89
CA GLU A 80 47.92 -13.85 -14.72
C GLU A 80 49.06 -12.88 -14.35
N PRO A 81 48.70 -11.65 -13.99
CA PRO A 81 49.22 -11.07 -12.77
C PRO A 81 48.10 -10.57 -11.84
N ARG A 82 48.32 -10.85 -10.56
CA ARG A 82 47.69 -10.37 -9.31
C ARG A 82 46.67 -9.22 -9.43
N PRO A 83 45.58 -9.26 -8.63
CA PRO A 83 44.57 -8.21 -8.63
C PRO A 83 45.16 -6.88 -8.16
N ALA A 84 45.23 -5.93 -9.08
CA ALA A 84 45.34 -4.52 -8.75
C ALA A 84 44.04 -4.09 -8.04
N ARG A 85 44.18 -3.55 -6.83
CA ARG A 85 43.14 -2.80 -6.12
C ARG A 85 42.55 -1.75 -7.05
N THR A 86 41.21 -1.66 -7.10
CA THR A 86 40.54 -0.42 -7.50
C THR A 86 39.53 -0.02 -6.43
N ALA A 87 40.01 0.90 -5.58
CA ALA A 87 39.31 1.85 -4.73
C ALA A 87 38.03 1.39 -3.99
N ALA A 88 38.24 0.84 -2.79
CA ALA A 88 37.48 1.33 -1.65
C ALA A 88 37.92 2.79 -1.44
N ALA A 89 37.00 3.75 -1.62
CA ALA A 89 37.19 5.11 -1.14
C ALA A 89 36.86 5.10 0.36
N GLU A 90 37.83 4.65 1.15
CA GLU A 90 37.97 5.01 2.54
C GLU A 90 38.84 6.27 2.55
N THR A 91 38.23 7.42 2.30
CA THR A 91 38.77 8.71 2.76
C THR A 91 38.11 8.97 4.10
N ALA A 92 38.89 8.77 5.17
CA ALA A 92 38.77 9.58 6.36
C ALA A 92 39.17 11.01 5.96
N ASP A 93 38.19 11.76 5.48
CA ASP A 93 38.16 13.21 5.58
C ASP A 93 37.06 13.53 6.59
N ASP A 94 37.29 14.55 7.42
CA ASP A 94 36.29 15.10 8.32
C ASP A 94 34.91 15.15 7.62
N PRO A 95 33.80 14.88 8.33
CA PRO A 95 32.48 15.13 7.75
C PRO A 95 32.51 16.57 7.19
N PRO A 96 32.07 16.78 5.93
CA PRO A 96 32.06 18.11 5.35
C PRO A 96 31.43 19.05 6.37
N PRO A 97 32.02 20.24 6.60
CA PRO A 97 31.62 21.10 7.71
C PRO A 97 30.10 21.25 7.70
N PRO A 98 29.43 21.22 8.87
CA PRO A 98 28.01 21.48 8.92
C PRO A 98 27.80 22.81 8.19
N CYS A 99 26.99 22.74 7.14
CA CYS A 99 26.58 23.83 6.27
C CYS A 99 26.86 25.19 6.90
N GLY A 100 27.80 25.96 6.33
CA GLY A 100 28.17 27.30 6.81
C GLY A 100 27.03 28.34 6.78
N GLY A 101 25.80 27.92 6.52
CA GLY A 101 24.55 28.63 6.76
C GLY A 101 23.46 27.59 6.99
N GLY A 102 22.90 27.54 8.19
CA GLY A 102 21.92 26.53 8.59
C GLY A 102 20.70 26.53 7.67
N ALA A 103 20.34 25.37 7.13
CA ALA A 103 18.99 25.24 6.61
C ALA A 103 18.02 25.36 7.79
N PRO A 104 16.86 26.00 7.60
CA PRO A 104 15.82 25.96 8.60
C PRO A 104 15.46 24.47 8.83
N GLY A 105 15.56 23.99 10.06
CA GLY A 105 15.18 22.61 10.43
C GLY A 105 13.67 22.34 10.34
N ASP A 106 12.98 23.10 9.48
CA ASP A 106 11.56 23.02 9.24
C ASP A 106 11.20 21.84 8.32
N VAL A 107 9.93 21.47 8.37
CA VAL A 107 9.36 20.39 7.56
C VAL A 107 8.61 21.01 6.39
N VAL A 108 8.94 20.55 5.18
CA VAL A 108 8.39 21.05 3.92
C VAL A 108 7.75 19.91 3.13
N ALA A 109 6.84 20.26 2.21
CA ALA A 109 6.25 19.34 1.26
C ALA A 109 7.13 19.18 0.03
N VAL A 110 7.01 18.05 -0.65
CA VAL A 110 7.67 17.77 -1.93
C VAL A 110 6.67 17.98 -3.06
N THR A 111 7.12 18.53 -4.18
CA THR A 111 6.30 18.71 -5.39
C THR A 111 6.86 17.85 -6.52
N GLY A 112 6.03 17.00 -7.12
CA GLY A 112 6.46 16.11 -8.21
C GLY A 112 7.17 14.87 -7.67
N SER A 113 8.12 14.32 -8.41
CA SER A 113 8.85 13.10 -8.03
C SER A 113 10.34 13.24 -8.34
N HIS A 114 11.19 12.98 -7.36
CA HIS A 114 12.63 13.28 -7.41
C HIS A 114 13.47 12.19 -6.76
N GLU A 115 14.50 11.73 -7.46
CA GLU A 115 15.48 10.80 -6.91
C GLU A 115 16.45 11.54 -5.98
N LEU A 116 16.79 10.92 -4.85
CA LEU A 116 17.74 11.48 -3.89
C LEU A 116 19.18 11.32 -4.39
N ARG A 117 20.00 12.35 -4.17
CA ARG A 117 21.41 12.38 -4.60
C ARG A 117 22.38 12.43 -3.42
N ALA A 118 23.56 11.85 -3.60
CA ALA A 118 24.59 11.79 -2.56
C ALA A 118 25.29 13.15 -2.30
N ALA A 119 25.23 14.06 -3.27
CA ALA A 119 25.84 15.38 -3.22
C ALA A 119 24.95 16.39 -3.96
N PRO A 120 25.11 17.71 -3.74
CA PRO A 120 24.41 18.72 -4.53
C PRO A 120 24.88 18.68 -5.98
N GLY A 121 23.93 18.64 -6.92
CA GLY A 121 24.21 18.71 -8.36
C GLY A 121 23.43 17.68 -9.18
N ALA A 122 23.10 18.04 -10.43
CA ALA A 122 22.33 17.19 -11.33
C ALA A 122 23.09 15.93 -11.79
N ASP A 123 24.42 15.99 -11.81
CA ASP A 123 25.29 14.87 -12.17
C ASP A 123 25.77 14.06 -10.96
N ALA A 124 25.41 14.48 -9.74
CA ALA A 124 25.79 13.78 -8.54
C ALA A 124 25.17 12.37 -8.51
N PRO A 125 25.90 11.35 -8.00
CA PRO A 125 25.40 9.99 -7.93
C PRO A 125 24.05 9.91 -7.21
N ARG A 126 23.14 9.11 -7.79
CA ARG A 126 21.85 8.80 -7.18
C ARG A 126 22.02 7.79 -6.06
N ILE A 127 21.26 7.95 -4.98
CA ILE A 127 21.34 7.06 -3.83
C ILE A 127 20.55 5.79 -4.13
N ARG A 128 21.26 4.67 -4.24
CA ARG A 128 20.67 3.37 -4.53
C ARG A 128 19.90 2.84 -3.32
N ASN A 129 18.69 2.36 -3.57
CA ASN A 129 17.92 1.61 -2.59
C ASN A 129 18.37 0.14 -2.64
N GLU A 130 19.35 -0.20 -1.82
CA GLU A 130 19.94 -1.54 -1.76
C GLU A 130 18.91 -2.65 -1.51
N LYS A 131 17.94 -2.38 -0.64
CA LYS A 131 16.90 -3.35 -0.27
C LYS A 131 15.98 -3.64 -1.46
N ALA A 132 15.45 -2.60 -2.10
CA ALA A 132 14.59 -2.75 -3.27
C ALA A 132 15.36 -3.36 -4.44
N SER A 133 16.58 -2.90 -4.68
CA SER A 133 17.39 -3.38 -5.80
C SER A 133 17.73 -4.85 -5.69
N ARG A 134 18.07 -5.32 -4.49
CA ARG A 134 18.31 -6.74 -4.21
C ARG A 134 17.04 -7.57 -4.36
N ALA A 135 15.90 -7.09 -3.86
CA ALA A 135 14.64 -7.81 -3.91
C ALA A 135 14.08 -7.94 -5.33
N LEU A 136 14.28 -6.92 -6.16
CA LEU A 136 13.71 -6.83 -7.52
C LEU A 136 14.72 -7.18 -8.63
N GLY A 137 15.98 -7.43 -8.29
CA GLY A 137 17.01 -7.85 -9.24
C GLY A 137 17.41 -6.80 -10.28
N THR A 138 17.02 -5.54 -10.08
CA THR A 138 17.33 -4.40 -10.94
C THR A 138 17.65 -3.18 -10.08
N ASP A 139 18.34 -2.19 -10.62
CA ASP A 139 18.70 -1.01 -9.84
C ASP A 139 17.49 -0.11 -9.56
N HIS A 140 17.23 0.10 -8.28
CA HIS A 140 16.21 1.02 -7.76
C HIS A 140 16.89 2.09 -6.91
N PHE A 141 16.44 3.34 -7.04
CA PHE A 141 16.97 4.48 -6.31
C PHE A 141 15.96 4.99 -5.28
N HIS A 142 16.46 5.62 -4.22
CA HIS A 142 15.59 6.32 -3.29
C HIS A 142 14.95 7.52 -3.97
N ARG A 143 13.65 7.69 -3.75
CA ARG A 143 12.83 8.72 -4.39
C ARG A 143 11.87 9.30 -3.37
N ILE A 144 11.69 10.61 -3.46
CA ILE A 144 10.66 11.36 -2.75
C ILE A 144 9.64 11.86 -3.76
N ASP A 145 8.39 12.01 -3.34
CA ASP A 145 7.33 12.53 -4.20
C ASP A 145 6.29 13.33 -3.41
N SER A 146 5.25 13.81 -4.08
CA SER A 146 4.14 14.59 -3.52
C SER A 146 3.51 14.03 -2.23
N SER A 147 3.63 12.72 -1.97
CA SER A 147 3.14 12.09 -0.74
C SER A 147 4.06 12.25 0.47
N THR A 148 5.29 12.72 0.25
CA THR A 148 6.33 12.79 1.27
C THR A 148 6.46 14.19 1.86
N THR A 149 6.73 14.25 3.16
CA THR A 149 7.23 15.46 3.81
C THR A 149 8.66 15.23 4.25
N VAL A 150 9.47 16.29 4.17
CA VAL A 150 10.90 16.20 4.44
C VAL A 150 11.36 17.33 5.35
N ARG A 151 12.32 17.04 6.21
CA ARG A 151 13.02 18.06 6.99
C ARG A 151 14.21 18.55 6.18
N ARG A 152 14.37 19.87 6.06
CA ARG A 152 15.56 20.46 5.45
C ARG A 152 16.71 20.44 6.45
N LEU A 153 17.86 19.95 6.01
CA LEU A 153 19.07 19.83 6.84
C LEU A 153 20.13 20.84 6.40
N CYS A 154 20.31 20.99 5.09
CA CYS A 154 21.35 21.82 4.50
C CYS A 154 20.85 22.47 3.22
N ARG A 155 21.36 23.67 2.88
CA ARG A 155 21.18 24.25 1.54
C ARG A 155 22.54 24.62 0.97
N GLN A 156 22.78 24.22 -0.27
CA GLN A 156 23.94 24.60 -1.07
C GLN A 156 23.45 24.98 -2.47
N ASP A 157 23.56 26.26 -2.80
CA ASP A 157 23.06 26.84 -4.05
C ASP A 157 21.57 26.52 -4.32
N GLU A 158 21.30 25.82 -5.42
CA GLU A 158 19.97 25.38 -5.84
C GLU A 158 19.57 24.02 -5.26
N TRP A 159 20.40 23.42 -4.40
CA TRP A 159 20.18 22.09 -3.83
C TRP A 159 19.97 22.16 -2.33
N THR A 160 19.08 21.30 -1.84
CA THR A 160 18.79 21.17 -0.41
C THR A 160 18.96 19.72 -0.01
N GLU A 161 19.73 19.48 1.05
CA GLU A 161 19.81 18.20 1.72
C GLU A 161 18.57 18.03 2.59
N VAL A 162 17.91 16.90 2.45
CA VAL A 162 16.67 16.60 3.13
C VAL A 162 16.72 15.23 3.80
N ARG A 163 15.90 15.07 4.83
CA ARG A 163 15.58 13.78 5.45
C ARG A 163 14.09 13.57 5.46
N ILE A 164 13.63 12.38 5.09
CA ILE A 164 12.20 12.06 5.06
C ILE A 164 11.65 12.12 6.49
N VAL A 165 10.46 12.70 6.64
CA VAL A 165 9.70 12.75 7.90
C VAL A 165 8.45 11.88 7.78
N THR A 166 7.72 12.04 6.68
CA THR A 166 6.57 11.20 6.33
C THR A 166 6.85 10.53 4.98
N PRO A 167 6.68 9.19 4.87
CA PRO A 167 6.25 8.28 5.93
C PRO A 167 7.39 7.92 6.92
N ASP A 168 7.01 7.54 8.13
CA ASP A 168 7.91 7.27 9.27
C ASP A 168 8.90 6.12 9.04
N TRP A 169 8.47 5.06 8.34
CA TRP A 169 9.30 3.90 7.98
C TRP A 169 10.43 4.22 6.99
N LEU A 170 10.48 5.44 6.46
CA LEU A 170 11.58 5.96 5.64
C LEU A 170 12.36 7.09 6.32
N SER A 171 12.14 7.36 7.61
CA SER A 171 12.72 8.51 8.29
C SER A 171 14.26 8.54 8.36
N ASP A 172 14.91 7.39 8.22
CA ASP A 172 16.38 7.28 8.14
C ASP A 172 16.94 7.65 6.75
N VAL A 173 16.08 7.78 5.74
CA VAL A 173 16.48 8.06 4.36
C VAL A 173 16.60 9.57 4.15
N GLY A 174 17.73 9.99 3.59
CA GLY A 174 17.99 11.38 3.21
C GLY A 174 18.91 11.51 2.01
N GLY A 175 19.04 12.73 1.51
CA GLY A 175 19.88 13.07 0.37
C GLY A 175 19.57 14.45 -0.19
N TRP A 176 20.23 14.79 -1.28
CA TRP A 176 20.11 16.09 -1.94
C TRP A 176 19.05 16.07 -3.03
N VAL A 177 18.24 17.13 -3.07
CA VAL A 177 17.24 17.40 -4.11
C VAL A 177 17.27 18.85 -4.55
N PRO A 178 16.76 19.18 -5.76
CA PRO A 178 16.59 20.56 -6.17
C PRO A 178 15.69 21.30 -5.18
N THR A 179 16.08 22.49 -4.78
CA THR A 179 15.31 23.30 -3.82
C THR A 179 13.94 23.67 -4.39
N ALA A 180 13.83 23.78 -5.72
CA ALA A 180 12.55 23.98 -6.41
C ALA A 180 11.58 22.80 -6.28
N ALA A 181 12.05 21.61 -5.89
CA ALA A 181 11.19 20.47 -5.56
C ALA A 181 10.48 20.63 -4.21
N LEU A 182 10.88 21.60 -3.39
CA LEU A 182 10.42 21.78 -2.02
C LEU A 182 9.47 22.98 -1.94
N ARG A 183 8.36 22.79 -1.23
CA ARG A 183 7.33 23.81 -1.03
C ARG A 183 7.01 23.95 0.45
N GLN A 184 6.84 25.17 0.92
CA GLN A 184 6.36 25.41 2.27
C GLN A 184 4.96 24.82 2.47
N ILE A 185 4.75 24.18 3.61
CA ILE A 185 3.44 23.63 3.98
C ILE A 185 2.55 24.80 4.38
N GLY A 186 1.45 25.00 3.65
CA GLY A 186 0.44 25.98 4.02
C GLY A 186 -0.24 25.56 5.33
N ARG A 187 -0.64 26.55 6.14
CA ARG A 187 -1.35 26.31 7.38
C ARG A 187 -2.56 27.22 7.52
N THR A 188 -3.58 26.77 8.24
CA THR A 188 -4.73 27.57 8.66
C THR A 188 -4.38 28.46 9.86
N GLU A 189 -5.31 29.30 10.31
CA GLU A 189 -5.14 30.11 11.52
C GLU A 189 -5.00 29.24 12.80
N ASP A 190 -5.60 28.05 12.79
CA ASP A 190 -5.54 27.06 13.87
C ASP A 190 -4.28 26.17 13.82
N ASP A 191 -3.30 26.52 12.97
CA ASP A 191 -2.06 25.77 12.73
C ASP A 191 -2.23 24.38 12.08
N ASP A 192 -3.43 24.08 11.56
CA ASP A 192 -3.66 22.85 10.81
C ASP A 192 -3.05 22.92 9.40
N ARG A 193 -2.60 21.77 8.87
CA ARG A 193 -2.07 21.70 7.50
C ARG A 193 -3.16 22.04 6.48
N LEU A 194 -2.84 22.96 5.58
CA LEU A 194 -3.63 23.26 4.39
C LEU A 194 -3.06 22.45 3.20
N TYR A 195 -3.87 21.55 2.67
CA TYR A 195 -3.54 20.71 1.53
C TYR A 195 -3.85 21.42 0.21
N VAL A 196 -2.99 21.23 -0.78
CA VAL A 196 -3.13 21.76 -2.16
C VAL A 196 -3.00 20.64 -3.18
N GLU A 197 -3.32 20.91 -4.45
CA GLU A 197 -3.31 19.87 -5.50
C GLU A 197 -1.97 19.14 -5.62
N GLU A 198 -0.85 19.81 -5.37
CA GLU A 198 0.49 19.24 -5.45
C GLU A 198 0.81 18.24 -4.34
N ASP A 199 0.02 18.17 -3.27
CA ASP A 199 0.18 17.19 -2.19
C ASP A 199 -0.35 15.79 -2.57
N PHE A 200 -1.09 15.68 -3.68
CA PHE A 200 -1.81 14.45 -4.03
C PHE A 200 -1.20 13.73 -5.23
N HIS A 201 -1.36 12.41 -5.24
CA HIS A 201 -1.19 11.62 -6.44
C HIS A 201 -2.50 11.57 -7.23
N TRP A 202 -2.45 11.94 -8.50
CA TRP A 202 -3.63 12.00 -9.36
C TRP A 202 -3.59 10.90 -10.41
N ASP A 203 -4.53 9.96 -10.31
CA ASP A 203 -4.79 8.96 -11.34
C ASP A 203 -5.93 9.39 -12.28
N THR A 204 -6.27 8.53 -13.24
CA THR A 204 -7.32 8.81 -14.21
C THR A 204 -8.72 8.95 -13.60
N ASP A 205 -8.96 8.36 -12.42
CA ASP A 205 -10.26 8.40 -11.75
C ASP A 205 -10.41 9.63 -10.85
N THR A 206 -9.32 10.11 -10.26
CA THR A 206 -9.27 11.24 -9.30
C THR A 206 -8.96 12.58 -9.98
N ALA A 207 -8.16 12.59 -11.06
CA ALA A 207 -7.77 13.81 -11.78
C ALA A 207 -8.94 14.68 -12.28
N PRO A 208 -10.12 14.15 -12.66
CA PRO A 208 -11.26 15.00 -13.02
C PRO A 208 -11.88 15.77 -11.84
N PHE A 209 -11.57 15.39 -10.59
CA PHE A 209 -12.22 15.89 -9.38
C PHE A 209 -11.25 16.62 -8.43
N LYS A 210 -10.09 17.07 -8.90
CA LYS A 210 -9.05 17.66 -8.02
C LYS A 210 -9.57 18.77 -7.12
N PRO A 211 -10.31 19.79 -7.62
CA PRO A 211 -10.77 20.88 -6.76
C PRO A 211 -11.69 20.38 -5.63
N GLN A 212 -12.58 19.43 -5.96
CA GLN A 212 -13.49 18.83 -4.98
C GLN A 212 -12.75 17.97 -3.96
N VAL A 213 -11.80 17.14 -4.41
CA VAL A 213 -10.99 16.31 -3.53
C VAL A 213 -10.17 17.17 -2.56
N VAL A 214 -9.47 18.20 -3.05
CA VAL A 214 -8.69 19.11 -2.21
C VAL A 214 -9.60 19.82 -1.20
N THR A 215 -10.78 20.28 -1.64
CA THR A 215 -11.75 20.91 -0.76
C THR A 215 -12.20 19.94 0.34
N VAL A 216 -12.64 18.74 -0.03
CA VAL A 216 -13.12 17.73 0.92
C VAL A 216 -12.01 17.30 1.89
N VAL A 217 -10.78 17.06 1.43
CA VAL A 217 -9.67 16.67 2.30
C VAL A 217 -9.34 17.75 3.32
N ASN A 218 -9.34 19.03 2.91
CA ASN A 218 -9.17 20.14 3.87
C ASN A 218 -10.35 20.25 4.85
N ARG A 219 -11.58 19.96 4.40
CA ARG A 219 -12.74 19.87 5.32
C ARG A 219 -12.57 18.73 6.32
N ILE A 220 -12.15 17.55 5.87
CA ILE A 220 -11.85 16.39 6.72
C ILE A 220 -10.80 16.75 7.77
N ALA A 221 -9.67 17.34 7.35
CA ALA A 221 -8.57 17.71 8.25
C ALA A 221 -9.06 18.64 9.38
N ARG A 222 -9.93 19.60 9.06
CA ARG A 222 -10.48 20.56 10.02
C ARG A 222 -11.59 19.98 10.90
N GLU A 223 -12.49 19.20 10.33
CA GLU A 223 -13.73 18.78 10.99
C GLU A 223 -13.57 17.45 11.76
N ASN A 224 -12.64 16.60 11.35
CA ASN A 224 -12.44 15.28 11.94
C ASN A 224 -11.24 15.25 12.89
N ARG A 225 -11.51 15.42 14.19
CA ARG A 225 -10.46 15.38 15.24
C ARG A 225 -9.62 14.10 15.28
N ASN A 226 -10.10 12.98 14.72
CA ASN A 226 -9.38 11.71 14.66
C ASN A 226 -8.54 11.58 13.38
N CYS A 227 -8.60 12.55 12.47
CA CYS A 227 -7.91 12.56 11.17
C CYS A 227 -6.94 13.76 11.06
N ARG A 228 -6.05 13.91 12.04
CA ARG A 228 -5.04 14.98 12.04
C ARG A 228 -3.91 14.73 11.02
N GLU A 229 -3.60 13.47 10.78
CA GLU A 229 -2.62 13.05 9.79
C GLU A 229 -3.37 12.37 8.64
N ILE A 230 -3.23 12.93 7.44
CA ILE A 230 -3.86 12.42 6.22
C ILE A 230 -2.77 11.90 5.29
N ASP A 231 -2.91 10.65 4.87
CA ASP A 231 -2.10 10.08 3.80
C ASP A 231 -2.69 10.50 2.45
N THR A 232 -2.11 11.53 1.83
CA THR A 232 -2.59 12.04 0.55
C THR A 232 -2.31 11.11 -0.64
N ALA A 233 -1.40 10.14 -0.51
CA ALA A 233 -1.19 9.10 -1.54
C ALA A 233 -2.32 8.08 -1.59
N SER A 234 -3.05 7.93 -0.49
CA SER A 234 -4.15 6.96 -0.39
C SER A 234 -5.42 7.38 -1.11
N VAL A 235 -5.50 8.63 -1.60
CA VAL A 235 -6.70 9.13 -2.28
C VAL A 235 -6.98 8.30 -3.51
N ALA A 236 -8.09 7.58 -3.50
CA ALA A 236 -8.48 6.72 -4.60
C ALA A 236 -9.99 6.55 -4.66
N LYS A 237 -10.49 6.17 -5.84
CA LYS A 237 -11.88 5.80 -6.05
C LYS A 237 -12.16 4.42 -5.47
N SER A 238 -13.21 4.29 -4.68
CA SER A 238 -13.64 3.03 -4.08
C SER A 238 -14.36 2.16 -5.12
N PRO A 239 -13.83 0.98 -5.49
CA PRO A 239 -14.48 0.10 -6.45
C PRO A 239 -15.75 -0.56 -5.90
N SER A 240 -15.86 -0.71 -4.57
CA SER A 240 -16.99 -1.36 -3.91
C SER A 240 -18.12 -0.41 -3.53
N ARG A 241 -17.85 0.90 -3.42
CA ARG A 241 -18.83 1.91 -3.03
C ARG A 241 -19.25 2.85 -4.16
N SER A 242 -18.48 2.92 -5.25
CA SER A 242 -18.83 3.75 -6.39
C SER A 242 -19.91 3.11 -7.26
N GLY A 243 -20.88 3.92 -7.69
CA GLY A 243 -21.87 3.56 -8.70
C GLY A 243 -21.65 4.29 -10.04
N PRO A 244 -22.34 3.89 -11.13
CA PRO A 244 -22.35 4.66 -12.37
C PRO A 244 -22.85 6.10 -12.14
N GLY A 245 -22.02 7.09 -12.51
CA GLY A 245 -22.34 8.51 -12.30
C GLY A 245 -22.24 9.00 -10.85
N ASP A 246 -21.84 8.12 -9.93
CA ASP A 246 -21.85 8.40 -8.49
C ASP A 246 -20.56 7.88 -7.83
N PRO A 247 -19.40 8.53 -8.11
CA PRO A 247 -18.12 8.08 -7.60
C PRO A 247 -18.00 8.33 -6.09
N VAL A 248 -17.50 7.34 -5.36
CA VAL A 248 -17.10 7.45 -3.96
C VAL A 248 -15.59 7.33 -3.91
N PHE A 249 -14.95 8.32 -3.31
CA PHE A 249 -13.52 8.32 -3.02
C PHE A 249 -13.30 7.97 -1.56
N PHE A 250 -12.05 7.69 -1.22
CA PHE A 250 -11.62 7.61 0.16
C PHE A 250 -10.25 8.25 0.34
N VAL A 251 -9.95 8.66 1.56
CA VAL A 251 -8.62 9.03 2.01
C VAL A 251 -8.34 8.35 3.35
N THR A 252 -7.11 7.96 3.60
CA THR A 252 -6.65 7.31 4.83
C THR A 252 -6.19 8.35 5.83
N CYS A 253 -6.70 8.22 7.06
CA CYS A 253 -6.32 8.97 8.23
C CYS A 253 -5.41 8.12 9.12
N GLY A 254 -4.36 8.70 9.66
CA GLY A 254 -3.41 8.05 10.56
C GLY A 254 -2.51 7.02 9.86
N SER A 255 -1.80 6.24 10.67
CA SER A 255 -0.81 5.27 10.22
C SER A 255 -0.88 3.99 11.05
N GLY A 256 -0.23 2.92 10.56
CA GLY A 256 -0.16 1.64 11.26
C GLY A 256 -1.53 1.01 11.54
N MET A 257 -1.71 0.51 12.76
CA MET A 257 -2.91 -0.23 13.18
C MET A 257 -4.12 0.67 13.48
N GLU A 258 -3.90 1.98 13.62
CA GLU A 258 -4.96 2.96 13.88
C GLU A 258 -5.46 3.62 12.60
N ALA A 259 -4.83 3.31 11.46
CA ALA A 259 -5.23 3.84 10.17
C ALA A 259 -6.67 3.48 9.82
N PHE A 260 -7.43 4.46 9.35
CA PHE A 260 -8.80 4.25 8.89
C PHE A 260 -9.12 5.17 7.72
N ASN A 261 -10.02 4.74 6.85
CA ASN A 261 -10.41 5.56 5.72
C ASN A 261 -11.57 6.48 6.12
N ILE A 262 -11.69 7.61 5.43
CA ILE A 262 -12.90 8.42 5.36
C ILE A 262 -13.35 8.38 3.92
N TRP A 263 -14.64 8.13 3.71
CA TRP A 263 -15.26 8.01 2.40
C TRP A 263 -16.03 9.27 2.10
N PHE A 264 -15.96 9.74 0.87
CA PHE A 264 -16.59 10.98 0.45
C PHE A 264 -16.94 10.95 -1.03
N ARG A 265 -17.82 11.86 -1.42
CA ARG A 265 -18.22 12.13 -2.81
C ARG A 265 -17.72 13.52 -3.21
N PRO A 266 -17.54 13.79 -4.53
CA PRO A 266 -17.20 15.14 -4.99
C PRO A 266 -18.22 16.20 -4.57
N SER A 267 -19.51 15.84 -4.50
CA SER A 267 -20.60 16.71 -4.05
C SER A 267 -20.46 17.16 -2.60
N ASP A 268 -19.70 16.42 -1.78
CA ASP A 268 -19.50 16.75 -0.38
C ASP A 268 -18.60 17.97 -0.21
N ALA A 269 -17.94 18.45 -1.27
CA ALA A 269 -17.18 19.71 -1.24
C ALA A 269 -18.07 20.88 -0.80
N ASP A 270 -19.28 20.97 -1.36
CA ASP A 270 -20.27 22.02 -1.11
C ASP A 270 -21.42 21.56 -0.19
N GLY A 271 -21.35 20.31 0.29
CA GLY A 271 -22.42 19.69 1.09
C GLY A 271 -22.51 20.25 2.51
N ALA A 272 -23.73 20.26 3.06
CA ALA A 272 -24.00 20.69 4.45
C ALA A 272 -23.58 19.64 5.49
N GLU A 273 -23.47 18.37 5.11
CA GLU A 273 -22.98 17.32 6.01
C GLU A 273 -21.48 17.51 6.27
N GLY A 274 -21.08 17.37 7.53
CA GLY A 274 -19.70 17.53 7.97
C GLY A 274 -18.98 16.20 8.16
N PHE A 275 -17.66 16.25 8.28
CA PHE A 275 -16.80 15.09 8.48
C PHE A 275 -16.45 14.84 9.95
N ALA A 276 -17.31 15.28 10.88
CA ALA A 276 -17.06 15.15 12.31
C ALA A 276 -16.76 13.70 12.73
N ALA A 277 -15.77 13.54 13.62
CA ALA A 277 -15.36 12.23 14.09
C ALA A 277 -16.52 11.50 14.80
N LYS A 278 -16.87 10.30 14.32
CA LYS A 278 -17.88 9.46 14.97
C LYS A 278 -17.36 8.91 16.30
N ALA A 279 -18.23 8.86 17.30
CA ALA A 279 -17.93 8.19 18.55
C ALA A 279 -18.24 6.68 18.44
N PRO A 280 -17.36 5.79 18.94
CA PRO A 280 -17.67 4.38 19.08
C PRO A 280 -18.92 4.13 19.92
N LEU A 281 -19.69 3.11 19.57
CA LEU A 281 -20.82 2.66 20.38
C LEU A 281 -20.35 2.33 21.79
N ALA A 282 -21.01 2.88 22.81
CA ALA A 282 -20.65 2.66 24.21
C ALA A 282 -20.58 1.16 24.52
N LYS A 283 -19.55 0.75 25.28
CA LYS A 283 -19.24 -0.66 25.56
C LYS A 283 -20.48 -1.46 26.00
N GLY A 284 -21.26 -0.96 26.95
CA GLY A 284 -22.46 -1.65 27.44
C GLY A 284 -23.51 -1.88 26.34
N ALA A 285 -23.74 -0.87 25.50
CA ALA A 285 -24.67 -0.97 24.38
C ALA A 285 -24.17 -1.92 23.28
N ALA A 286 -22.86 -1.88 22.96
CA ALA A 286 -22.25 -2.78 21.99
C ALA A 286 -22.31 -4.25 22.45
N VAL A 287 -22.02 -4.52 23.72
CA VAL A 287 -22.12 -5.86 24.31
C VAL A 287 -23.55 -6.36 24.28
N ALA A 288 -24.52 -5.54 24.69
CA ALA A 288 -25.94 -5.92 24.67
C ALA A 288 -26.43 -6.21 23.25
N ALA A 289 -26.02 -5.40 22.26
CA ALA A 289 -26.37 -5.61 20.87
C ALA A 289 -25.73 -6.87 20.27
N CYS A 290 -24.48 -7.18 20.65
CA CYS A 290 -23.80 -8.40 20.22
C CYS A 290 -24.41 -9.66 20.85
N GLU A 291 -24.81 -9.60 22.12
CA GLU A 291 -25.58 -10.68 22.76
C GLU A 291 -26.93 -10.88 22.07
N ALA A 292 -27.64 -9.80 21.72
CA ALA A 292 -28.87 -9.90 20.96
C ALA A 292 -28.65 -10.56 19.59
N ALA A 293 -27.50 -10.31 18.94
CA ALA A 293 -27.12 -10.99 17.71
C ALA A 293 -26.89 -12.50 17.94
N ALA A 294 -26.19 -12.89 19.02
CA ALA A 294 -26.03 -14.30 19.40
C ALA A 294 -27.38 -14.99 19.64
N ARG A 295 -28.28 -14.34 20.38
CA ARG A 295 -29.66 -14.85 20.63
C ARG A 295 -30.45 -15.05 19.34
N ARG A 296 -30.35 -14.12 18.40
CA ARG A 296 -31.03 -14.23 17.08
C ARG A 296 -30.45 -15.34 16.20
N ALA A 297 -29.16 -15.65 16.35
CA ALA A 297 -28.49 -16.68 15.57
C ALA A 297 -28.71 -18.10 16.13
N ALA A 298 -29.03 -18.24 17.41
CA ALA A 298 -29.20 -19.54 18.06
C ALA A 298 -30.56 -20.20 17.72
N VAL A 299 -30.56 -21.53 17.60
CA VAL A 299 -31.79 -22.34 17.42
C VAL A 299 -32.73 -22.21 18.62
N HIS A 300 -32.15 -22.14 19.82
CA HIS A 300 -32.87 -21.95 21.08
C HIS A 300 -32.39 -20.66 21.78
N PRO A 301 -32.95 -19.48 21.45
CA PRO A 301 -32.46 -18.19 21.95
C PRO A 301 -32.42 -18.04 23.48
N SER A 302 -33.31 -18.75 24.19
CA SER A 302 -33.37 -18.76 25.66
C SER A 302 -32.21 -19.53 26.32
N THR A 303 -31.52 -20.38 25.55
CA THR A 303 -30.38 -21.18 26.04
C THR A 303 -29.04 -20.49 25.84
N VAL A 304 -29.04 -19.29 25.23
CA VAL A 304 -27.82 -18.51 25.04
C VAL A 304 -27.34 -17.96 26.38
N ASP A 305 -26.16 -18.43 26.80
CA ASP A 305 -25.38 -17.86 27.89
C ASP A 305 -24.17 -17.13 27.30
N PHE A 306 -24.19 -15.81 27.35
CA PHE A 306 -23.20 -14.95 26.70
C PHE A 306 -22.18 -14.44 27.72
N SER A 307 -20.90 -14.62 27.42
CA SER A 307 -19.82 -14.12 28.27
C SER A 307 -19.75 -12.61 28.23
N ARG A 308 -20.05 -11.96 29.36
CA ARG A 308 -19.98 -10.50 29.50
C ARG A 308 -18.69 -10.02 30.16
N ILE A 309 -17.85 -10.92 30.66
CA ILE A 309 -16.71 -10.59 31.50
C ILE A 309 -15.47 -11.40 31.13
N LEU A 310 -15.53 -12.73 31.25
CA LEU A 310 -14.33 -13.59 31.18
C LEU A 310 -13.69 -13.64 29.78
N ASP A 311 -14.53 -13.76 28.75
CA ASP A 311 -14.08 -13.92 27.35
C ASP A 311 -14.40 -12.69 26.50
N LEU A 312 -14.67 -11.54 27.13
CA LEU A 312 -15.11 -10.34 26.46
C LEU A 312 -13.93 -9.40 26.13
N ALA A 313 -13.75 -9.12 24.84
CA ALA A 313 -12.94 -8.01 24.36
C ALA A 313 -13.83 -6.93 23.72
N TYR A 314 -13.61 -5.67 24.11
CA TYR A 314 -14.18 -4.50 23.46
C TYR A 314 -13.04 -3.64 22.92
N ILE A 315 -13.05 -3.40 21.61
CA ILE A 315 -11.97 -2.72 20.89
C ILE A 315 -12.58 -1.51 20.17
N PRO A 316 -12.45 -0.29 20.69
CA PRO A 316 -12.83 0.92 19.97
C PRO A 316 -11.78 1.25 18.90
N HIS A 317 -12.21 1.84 17.79
CA HIS A 317 -11.36 2.28 16.70
C HIS A 317 -11.47 3.79 16.46
N ALA A 318 -10.39 4.41 15.97
CA ALA A 318 -10.34 5.84 15.65
C ALA A 318 -11.38 6.26 14.60
N SER A 319 -11.83 5.34 13.74
CA SER A 319 -12.94 5.55 12.80
C SER A 319 -14.31 5.79 13.46
N GLY A 320 -14.43 5.60 14.77
CA GLY A 320 -15.71 5.56 15.47
C GLY A 320 -16.39 4.18 15.39
N ARG A 321 -15.69 3.16 14.88
CA ARG A 321 -16.16 1.78 14.96
C ARG A 321 -15.85 1.16 16.32
N ALA A 322 -16.60 0.13 16.67
CA ALA A 322 -16.33 -0.70 17.84
C ALA A 322 -16.42 -2.17 17.46
N ARG A 323 -15.49 -2.99 17.95
CA ARG A 323 -15.53 -4.44 17.81
C ARG A 323 -15.79 -5.07 19.18
N VAL A 324 -16.71 -6.02 19.21
CA VAL A 324 -16.97 -6.87 20.37
C VAL A 324 -16.62 -8.29 19.98
N VAL A 325 -15.64 -8.88 20.67
CA VAL A 325 -15.33 -10.31 20.55
C VAL A 325 -15.73 -10.95 21.87
N SER A 326 -16.55 -12.00 21.80
CA SER A 326 -16.93 -12.76 22.99
C SER A 326 -17.16 -14.24 22.67
N THR A 327 -17.53 -14.99 23.70
CA THR A 327 -18.06 -16.34 23.58
C THR A 327 -19.47 -16.45 24.14
N PHE A 328 -20.20 -17.45 23.66
CA PHE A 328 -21.47 -17.84 24.25
C PHE A 328 -21.67 -19.35 24.10
N THR A 329 -22.41 -19.96 25.03
CA THR A 329 -22.91 -21.33 24.85
C THR A 329 -24.36 -21.28 24.37
N ALA A 330 -24.77 -22.25 23.56
CA ALA A 330 -26.15 -22.40 23.14
C ALA A 330 -26.47 -23.87 22.83
N ARG A 331 -27.75 -24.24 22.98
CA ARG A 331 -28.22 -25.58 22.61
C ARG A 331 -28.56 -25.67 21.13
N THR A 332 -28.11 -26.76 20.52
CA THR A 332 -28.47 -27.15 19.15
C THR A 332 -29.86 -27.78 19.11
N ALA A 333 -30.37 -28.03 17.90
CA ALA A 333 -31.62 -28.77 17.69
C ALA A 333 -31.61 -30.20 18.30
N LEU A 334 -30.42 -30.76 18.56
CA LEU A 334 -30.24 -32.06 19.21
C LEU A 334 -30.11 -31.94 20.74
N ASN A 335 -30.36 -30.76 21.32
CA ASN A 335 -30.22 -30.46 22.75
C ASN A 335 -28.77 -30.61 23.28
N LEU A 336 -27.77 -30.63 22.40
CA LEU A 336 -26.35 -30.56 22.75
C LEU A 336 -25.95 -29.11 22.97
N GLU A 337 -25.25 -28.83 24.06
CA GLU A 337 -24.70 -27.52 24.38
C GLU A 337 -23.31 -27.39 23.75
N LEU A 338 -23.13 -26.36 22.93
CA LEU A 338 -21.87 -26.08 22.25
C LEU A 338 -21.40 -24.65 22.57
N THR A 339 -20.09 -24.46 22.55
CA THR A 339 -19.45 -23.15 22.76
C THR A 339 -19.15 -22.50 21.41
N TYR A 340 -19.51 -21.23 21.28
CA TYR A 340 -19.30 -20.43 20.08
C TYR A 340 -18.45 -19.20 20.42
N ARG A 341 -17.60 -18.80 19.48
CA ARG A 341 -17.01 -17.47 19.42
C ARG A 341 -17.88 -16.58 18.55
N ILE A 342 -18.14 -15.37 19.00
CA ILE A 342 -18.82 -14.32 18.25
C ILE A 342 -17.94 -13.08 18.13
N ASP A 343 -18.00 -12.47 16.96
CA ASP A 343 -17.30 -11.25 16.61
C ASP A 343 -18.29 -10.28 15.95
N CYS A 344 -18.54 -9.15 16.60
CA CYS A 344 -19.48 -8.13 16.16
C CYS A 344 -18.74 -6.82 15.85
N LEU A 345 -18.89 -6.29 14.64
CA LEU A 345 -18.35 -4.98 14.26
C LEU A 345 -19.47 -3.96 14.10
N PHE A 346 -19.30 -2.80 14.73
CA PHE A 346 -20.28 -1.70 14.74
C PHE A 346 -19.73 -0.46 14.04
N ASP A 347 -20.58 0.28 13.32
CA ASP A 347 -20.35 1.63 12.80
C ASP A 347 -21.36 2.57 13.46
N GLY A 348 -20.93 3.28 14.52
CA GLY A 348 -21.88 3.90 15.44
C GLY A 348 -22.84 2.85 16.03
N PRO A 349 -24.17 3.09 16.08
CA PRO A 349 -25.13 2.13 16.64
C PRO A 349 -25.44 0.95 15.70
N GLU A 350 -25.02 0.98 14.45
CA GLU A 350 -25.34 -0.04 13.46
C GLU A 350 -24.38 -1.23 13.54
N LEU A 351 -24.93 -2.45 13.61
CA LEU A 351 -24.16 -3.69 13.54
C LEU A 351 -23.93 -4.05 12.07
N ILE A 352 -22.69 -3.87 11.60
CA ILE A 352 -22.33 -4.01 10.18
C ILE A 352 -21.70 -5.37 9.84
N GLU A 353 -21.19 -6.09 10.84
CA GLU A 353 -20.65 -7.44 10.67
C GLU A 353 -20.94 -8.30 11.90
N THR A 354 -21.26 -9.57 11.68
CA THR A 354 -21.36 -10.58 12.73
C THR A 354 -20.78 -11.88 12.23
N HIS A 355 -19.77 -12.38 12.91
CA HIS A 355 -19.16 -13.67 12.61
C HIS A 355 -19.28 -14.58 13.82
N ILE A 356 -19.93 -15.73 13.63
CA ILE A 356 -20.11 -16.76 14.66
C ILE A 356 -19.42 -18.03 14.17
N ALA A 357 -18.56 -18.59 15.01
CA ALA A 357 -17.89 -19.86 14.74
C ALA A 357 -17.94 -20.73 16.00
N GLU A 358 -18.15 -22.02 15.81
CA GLU A 358 -17.99 -23.01 16.88
C GLU A 358 -16.53 -23.00 17.37
N ARG A 359 -16.33 -22.98 18.68
CA ARG A 359 -15.01 -23.10 19.29
C ARG A 359 -14.80 -24.59 19.59
N LEU A 360 -13.99 -25.25 18.77
CA LEU A 360 -13.47 -26.58 19.09
C LEU A 360 -12.48 -26.41 20.25
N GLU A 361 -12.71 -27.14 21.34
CA GLU A 361 -11.78 -27.23 22.48
C GLU A 361 -10.54 -28.07 22.15
#